data_AF-A0A8J3ZUH0-F1
#
_entry.id   AF-A0A8J3ZUH0-F1
#
_cell.length_a   1.000
_cell.length_b   1.000
_cell.length_c   1.000
_cell.angle_alpha   90.00
_cell.angle_beta   90.00
_cell.angle_gamma   90.00
#
_symmetry.space_group_name_H-M   'P 1'
#
loop_
_entity.id
_entity.type
_entity.pdbx_description
1 polymer ?
#
loop_
_entity_poly.entity_id
_entity_poly.type
_entity_poly.pdbx_seq_one_letter_code
_entity_poly.pdbx_strand_id
1 'polypeptide(L)'
;MSISSYVVCPSRKLILALGKRLSDPNGTVIGFSIGEHFTADDPERTRALLKFLADTAGETLVVKFSDDPEFEHIAGYREIGGDTYDDIPFDEYLRGSPGR
;
A
#
# COMPACT_ATOMS: atom_id res chain seq x y z
N MET A 1 17.42 9.14 2.40
CA MET A 1 16.41 8.65 1.46
C MET A 1 15.27 8.03 2.28
N SER A 2 14.02 8.34 1.94
CA SER A 2 12.86 7.73 2.61
C SER A 2 12.57 6.39 1.93
N ILE A 3 12.35 5.33 2.72
CA ILE A 3 12.04 4.00 2.19
C ILE A 3 10.54 3.85 2.13
N SER A 4 10.00 3.83 0.91
CA SER A 4 8.57 3.61 0.68
C SER A 4 8.22 2.14 0.89
N SER A 5 7.03 1.89 1.41
CA SER A 5 6.53 0.56 1.76
C SER A 5 5.19 0.34 1.07
N TYR A 6 4.96 -0.88 0.61
CA TYR A 6 3.78 -1.23 -0.17
C TYR A 6 3.25 -2.57 0.30
N VAL A 7 1.91 -2.71 0.35
CA VAL A 7 1.28 -4.03 0.33
C VAL A 7 1.05 -4.42 -1.11
N VAL A 8 1.37 -5.66 -1.45
CA VAL A 8 1.42 -6.15 -2.82
C VAL A 8 0.66 -7.46 -2.93
N CYS A 9 -0.15 -7.57 -3.98
CA CYS A 9 -0.79 -8.81 -4.40
C CYS A 9 -0.20 -9.23 -5.75
N PRO A 10 0.80 -10.13 -5.78
CA PRO A 10 1.50 -10.50 -7.01
C PRO A 10 0.61 -11.11 -8.08
N SER A 11 -0.34 -11.95 -7.68
CA SER A 11 -1.30 -12.61 -8.59
C SER A 11 -2.15 -11.61 -9.38
N ARG A 12 -2.49 -10.46 -8.78
CA ARG A 12 -3.28 -9.40 -9.43
C ARG A 12 -2.45 -8.28 -10.03
N LYS A 13 -1.14 -8.27 -9.80
CA LYS A 13 -0.25 -7.15 -10.14
C LYS A 13 -0.77 -5.81 -9.59
N LEU A 14 -1.22 -5.83 -8.34
CA LEU A 14 -1.74 -4.66 -7.62
C LEU A 14 -0.86 -4.32 -6.43
N ILE A 15 -0.65 -3.03 -6.21
CA ILE A 15 0.04 -2.51 -5.03
C ILE A 15 -0.76 -1.37 -4.39
N LEU A 16 -0.59 -1.19 -3.09
CA LEU A 16 -1.09 -0.05 -2.34
C LEU A 16 0.04 0.49 -1.47
N ALA A 17 0.37 1.76 -1.64
CA ALA A 17 1.37 2.42 -0.82
C ALA A 17 0.90 2.52 0.64
N LEU A 18 1.77 2.08 1.55
CA LEU A 18 1.61 2.22 3.00
C LEU A 18 2.35 3.45 3.53
N GLY A 19 3.23 4.06 2.73
CA GLY A 19 4.10 5.17 3.15
C GLY A 19 5.45 4.68 3.65
N LYS A 20 6.11 5.47 4.49
CA LYS A 20 7.43 5.18 5.05
C LYS A 20 7.33 4.20 6.20
N ARG A 21 8.13 3.12 6.20
CA ARG A 21 8.23 2.22 7.36
C ARG A 21 8.78 2.96 8.58
N LEU A 22 8.11 2.77 9.71
CA LEU A 22 8.57 3.19 11.02
C LEU A 22 9.09 1.96 11.75
N SER A 23 10.32 2.02 12.23
CA SER A 23 10.97 0.92 12.95
C SER A 23 11.33 1.33 14.37
N ASP A 24 11.24 0.39 15.31
CA ASP A 24 11.79 0.55 16.65
C ASP A 24 13.33 0.47 16.64
N PRO A 25 14.02 0.74 17.78
CA PRO A 25 15.47 0.63 17.86
C PRO A 25 16.03 -0.78 17.58
N ASN A 26 15.21 -1.82 17.64
CA ASN A 26 15.58 -3.20 17.32
C ASN A 26 15.39 -3.53 15.82
N GLY A 27 14.89 -2.59 15.02
CA GLY A 27 14.61 -2.77 13.60
C GLY A 27 13.22 -3.38 13.30
N THR A 28 12.38 -3.58 14.32
CA THR A 28 11.02 -4.11 14.16
C THR A 28 10.12 -3.03 13.55
N VAL A 29 9.39 -3.34 12.48
CA VAL A 29 8.41 -2.41 11.90
C VAL A 29 7.22 -2.27 12.84
N ILE A 30 6.97 -1.04 13.30
CA ILE A 30 5.88 -0.70 14.23
C ILE A 30 4.73 0.05 13.55
N GLY A 31 4.92 0.50 12.32
CA GLY A 31 3.88 1.20 11.57
C GLY A 31 4.40 1.87 10.31
N PHE A 32 3.56 2.72 9.75
CA PHE A 32 3.86 3.47 8.53
C PHE A 32 3.43 4.94 8.66
N SER A 33 4.10 5.82 7.92
CA SER A 33 3.83 7.27 7.93
C SER A 33 3.90 7.89 6.54
N ILE A 34 3.15 8.97 6.33
CA ILE A 34 3.24 9.85 5.16
C ILE A 34 3.49 11.27 5.68
N GLY A 35 4.66 11.82 5.37
CA GLY A 35 5.12 13.07 5.98
C GLY A 35 5.26 12.93 7.50
N GLU A 36 4.56 13.76 8.25
CA GLU A 36 4.54 13.75 9.72
C GLU A 36 3.34 12.97 10.30
N HIS A 37 2.48 12.41 9.46
CA HIS A 37 1.24 11.74 9.88
C HIS A 37 1.38 10.22 9.80
N PHE A 38 0.75 9.50 10.73
CA PHE A 38 0.63 8.05 10.61
C PHE A 38 -0.32 7.73 9.45
N THR A 39 0.03 6.72 8.67
CA THR A 39 -0.80 6.23 7.56
C THR A 39 -2.18 5.79 8.03
N ALA A 40 -2.30 5.33 9.29
CA ALA A 40 -3.57 4.95 9.90
C ALA A 40 -4.51 6.14 10.15
N ASP A 41 -4.00 7.38 10.18
CA ASP A 41 -4.80 8.59 10.33
C ASP A 41 -5.42 9.04 9.00
N ASP A 42 -5.03 8.43 7.87
CA ASP A 42 -5.63 8.65 6.55
C ASP A 42 -6.82 7.69 6.38
N PRO A 43 -8.08 8.19 6.50
CA PRO A 43 -9.26 7.35 6.44
C PRO A 43 -9.49 6.76 5.06
N GLU A 44 -9.09 7.44 3.99
CA GLU A 44 -9.26 6.96 2.62
C GLU A 44 -8.33 5.78 2.35
N ARG A 45 -7.06 5.92 2.73
CA ARG A 45 -6.08 4.85 2.63
C ARG A 45 -6.39 3.67 3.54
N THR A 46 -6.87 3.92 4.75
CA THR A 46 -7.31 2.85 5.66
C THR A 46 -8.47 2.06 5.04
N ARG A 47 -9.45 2.73 4.44
CA ARG A 47 -10.53 2.06 3.70
C ARG A 47 -10.01 1.31 2.48
N ALA A 48 -9.06 1.88 1.74
CA ALA A 48 -8.46 1.24 0.58
C ALA A 48 -7.70 -0.02 0.99
N LEU A 49 -6.99 0.00 2.11
CA LEU A 49 -6.32 -1.17 2.68
C LEU A 49 -7.34 -2.26 3.06
N LEU A 50 -8.42 -1.90 3.75
CA LEU A 50 -9.47 -2.86 4.11
C LEU A 50 -10.12 -3.48 2.88
N LYS A 51 -10.44 -2.66 1.87
CA LYS A 51 -10.97 -3.15 0.59
C LYS A 51 -9.96 -4.04 -0.13
N PHE A 52 -8.69 -3.65 -0.16
CA PHE A 52 -7.61 -4.45 -0.74
C PHE A 52 -7.53 -5.83 -0.10
N LEU A 53 -7.49 -5.90 1.23
CA LEU A 53 -7.48 -7.16 1.97
C LEU A 53 -8.71 -8.03 1.68
N ALA A 54 -9.89 -7.41 1.56
CA ALA A 54 -11.12 -8.11 1.22
C ALA A 54 -11.10 -8.62 -0.23
N ASP A 55 -10.68 -7.80 -1.18
CA ASP A 55 -10.62 -8.14 -2.60
C ASP A 55 -9.61 -9.26 -2.86
N THR A 56 -8.49 -9.28 -2.15
CA THR A 56 -7.41 -10.27 -2.29
C THR A 56 -7.51 -11.40 -1.27
N ALA A 57 -8.69 -11.60 -0.66
CA ALA A 57 -8.85 -12.64 0.35
C ALA A 57 -8.53 -14.03 -0.23
N GLY A 58 -7.64 -14.77 0.44
CA GLY A 58 -7.17 -16.09 -0.01
C GLY A 58 -5.97 -16.05 -0.97
N GLU A 59 -5.50 -14.87 -1.36
CA GLU A 59 -4.30 -14.70 -2.18
C GLU A 59 -3.07 -14.38 -1.32
N THR A 60 -1.88 -14.69 -1.86
CA THR A 60 -0.63 -14.33 -1.20
C THR A 60 -0.42 -12.82 -1.25
N LEU A 61 -0.31 -12.21 -0.07
CA LEU A 61 0.09 -10.83 0.08
C LEU A 61 1.52 -10.76 0.59
N VAL A 62 2.29 -9.81 0.05
CA VAL A 62 3.64 -9.50 0.53
C VAL A 62 3.74 -8.02 0.81
N VAL A 63 4.53 -7.67 1.83
CA VAL A 63 4.97 -6.29 2.04
C VAL A 63 6.33 -6.14 1.39
N LYS A 64 6.49 -5.12 0.57
CA LYS A 64 7.75 -4.80 -0.11
C LYS A 64 8.18 -3.39 0.21
N PHE A 65 9.48 -3.22 0.34
CA PHE A 65 10.11 -1.94 0.61
C PHE A 65 10.92 -1.49 -0.60
N SER A 66 11.01 -0.18 -0.82
CA SER A 66 11.74 0.37 -1.97
C SER A 66 13.25 0.11 -1.93
N ASP A 67 13.80 -0.32 -0.78
CA ASP A 67 15.18 -0.75 -0.60
C ASP A 67 15.37 -2.27 -0.78
N ASP A 68 14.30 -3.03 -1.01
CA ASP A 68 14.40 -4.46 -1.27
C ASP A 68 14.93 -4.72 -2.70
N PRO A 69 15.86 -5.66 -2.90
CA PRO A 69 16.39 -5.98 -4.23
C PRO A 69 15.32 -6.53 -5.19
N GLU A 70 14.21 -7.05 -4.66
CA GLU A 70 13.08 -7.55 -5.47
C GLU A 70 12.05 -6.47 -5.80
N PHE A 71 12.28 -5.21 -5.39
CA PHE A 71 11.33 -4.11 -5.61
C PHE A 71 11.11 -3.80 -7.10
N GLU A 72 12.13 -4.00 -7.95
CA GLU A 72 12.00 -3.81 -9.40
C GLU A 72 10.91 -4.68 -10.03
N HIS A 73 10.61 -5.84 -9.44
CA HIS A 73 9.59 -6.76 -9.96
C HIS A 73 8.16 -6.25 -9.77
N ILE A 74 7.96 -5.30 -8.86
CA ILE A 74 6.63 -4.72 -8.58
C ILE A 74 6.49 -3.29 -9.12
N ALA A 75 7.56 -2.69 -9.65
CA ALA A 75 7.53 -1.32 -10.18
C ALA A 75 6.56 -1.12 -11.36
N GLY A 76 6.16 -2.20 -12.04
CA GLY A 76 5.16 -2.18 -13.11
C GLY A 76 3.75 -2.61 -12.68
N TYR A 77 3.49 -2.76 -11.39
CA TYR A 77 2.15 -3.08 -10.89
C TYR A 77 1.32 -1.80 -10.79
N ARG A 78 0.01 -1.93 -10.91
CA ARG A 78 -0.87 -0.77 -10.81
C ARG A 78 -0.99 -0.36 -9.35
N GLU A 79 -0.70 0.90 -9.05
CA GLU A 79 -0.78 1.44 -7.69
C GLU A 79 -2.17 1.97 -7.40
N ILE A 80 -2.71 1.61 -6.23
CA ILE A 80 -3.95 2.18 -5.71
C ILE A 80 -3.62 3.45 -4.92
N GLY A 81 -4.27 4.55 -5.30
CA GLY A 81 -4.02 5.87 -4.75
C GLY A 81 -2.71 6.50 -5.21
N GLY A 82 -2.14 5.99 -6.31
CA GLY A 82 -1.00 6.61 -7.00
C GLY A 82 -1.42 7.76 -7.91
N ASP A 83 -0.45 8.58 -8.29
CA ASP A 83 -0.65 9.82 -9.06
C ASP A 83 -0.31 9.67 -10.55
N THR A 84 0.09 8.48 -11.02
CA THR A 84 0.45 8.25 -12.42
C THR A 84 -0.77 7.84 -13.26
N TYR A 85 -0.63 7.92 -14.59
CA TYR A 85 -1.72 7.62 -15.51
C TYR A 85 -2.22 6.17 -15.43
N ASP A 86 -1.34 5.22 -15.09
CA ASP A 86 -1.68 3.79 -15.04
C ASP A 86 -2.22 3.34 -13.66
N ASP A 87 -2.22 4.25 -12.68
CA ASP A 87 -2.67 4.02 -11.33
C ASP A 87 -4.20 4.01 -11.22
N ILE A 88 -4.68 3.54 -10.06
CA ILE A 88 -6.10 3.50 -9.72
C ILE A 88 -6.33 4.57 -8.64
N PRO A 89 -6.96 5.69 -8.96
CA PRO A 89 -7.33 6.69 -7.96
C PRO A 89 -8.16 6.08 -6.81
N PHE A 90 -8.00 6.60 -5.59
CA PHE A 90 -8.70 6.05 -4.43
C PHE A 90 -10.23 6.11 -4.56
N ASP A 91 -10.77 7.20 -5.13
CA ASP A 91 -12.20 7.39 -5.35
C ASP A 91 -12.78 6.40 -6.37
N GLU A 92 -11.99 6.03 -7.39
CA GLU A 92 -12.31 4.95 -8.32
C GLU A 92 -12.26 3.60 -7.61
N TYR A 93 -11.16 3.31 -6.89
CA TYR A 93 -10.95 2.03 -6.25
C TYR A 93 -12.00 1.73 -5.17
N LEU A 94 -12.41 2.73 -4.39
CA LEU A 94 -13.37 2.61 -3.29
C LEU A 94 -14.83 2.63 -3.75
N ARG A 95 -15.09 2.76 -5.05
CA ARG A 95 -16.44 2.82 -5.59
C ARG A 95 -17.18 1.50 -5.33
N GLY A 96 -18.37 1.60 -4.72
CA GLY A 96 -19.23 0.44 -4.44
C GLY A 96 -18.86 -0.35 -3.18
N SER A 97 -17.84 0.07 -2.42
CA SER A 97 -17.54 -0.52 -1.12
C SER A 97 -18.56 -0.12 -0.05
N PRO A 98 -18.89 -1.02 0.90
CA PRO A 98 -19.75 -0.69 2.04
C PRO A 98 -19.19 0.49 2.83
N GLY A 99 -20.06 1.39 3.30
CA GLY A 99 -19.67 2.60 4.05
C GLY A 99 -19.66 3.89 3.23
N ARG A 100 -20.56 4.00 2.25
CA ARG A 100 -20.96 5.27 1.63
C ARG A 100 -22.29 5.73 2.21
#